data_AF-A0A1Y1ZLS5-F1
#
_entry.id   AF-A0A1Y1ZLS5-F1
#
_cell.length_a   1.000
_cell.length_b   1.000
_cell.length_c   1.000
_cell.angle_alpha   90.00
_cell.angle_beta   90.00
_cell.angle_gamma   90.00
#
_symmetry.space_group_name_H-M   'P 1'
#
loop_
_entity.id
_entity.type
_entity.pdbx_description
1 polymer ?
#
loop_
_entity_poly.entity_id
_entity_poly.type
_entity_poly.pdbx_seq_one_letter_code
_entity_poly.pdbx_strand_id
1 'polypeptide(L)'
;ETEIVQGRILWLPPKEELPERAVRRAHGKGAVEEGIYNHPVVILSRPRNDKDFVHFHVITSFQGKKLNEIYGKANEFHASRRSWYLPITPTPAHPDASSKKAKKRFPNLELANEARLRWDSYVNLRDIYSIEWSCLKSYGNPDTPQNLDYRFDRESMIRMLAKTKTLTTYEADSQYQVPVATSV
;
A
#
# COMPACT_ATOMS: atom_id res chain seq x y z
N GLU A 1 17.61 -5.56 6.25
CA GLU A 1 16.93 -4.67 7.22
C GLU A 1 16.77 -3.22 6.73
N THR A 2 17.77 -2.63 6.06
CA THR A 2 17.71 -1.25 5.53
C THR A 2 16.62 -1.02 4.48
N GLU A 3 16.07 -2.09 3.90
CA GLU A 3 14.99 -2.01 2.90
C GLU A 3 13.58 -1.93 3.51
N ILE A 4 13.42 -2.21 4.80
CA ILE A 4 12.10 -2.24 5.46
C ILE A 4 11.79 -0.85 6.00
N VAL A 5 11.41 0.04 5.09
CA VAL A 5 11.13 1.45 5.37
C VAL A 5 9.75 1.84 4.86
N GLN A 6 9.20 2.90 5.45
CA GLN A 6 7.93 3.48 5.02
C GLN A 6 7.95 3.84 3.53
N GLY A 7 6.89 3.47 2.81
CA GLY A 7 6.73 3.68 1.38
C GLY A 7 7.32 2.59 0.50
N ARG A 8 8.11 1.65 1.03
CA ARG A 8 8.64 0.50 0.27
C ARG A 8 7.49 -0.42 -0.14
N ILE A 9 7.54 -0.90 -1.38
CA ILE A 9 6.68 -1.95 -1.91
C ILE A 9 7.39 -3.29 -1.80
N LEU A 10 6.71 -4.24 -1.17
CA LEU A 10 7.15 -5.63 -1.02
C LEU A 10 6.06 -6.57 -1.54
N TRP A 11 6.33 -7.86 -1.55
CA TRP A 11 5.40 -8.89 -1.95
C TRP A 11 4.93 -9.68 -0.73
N LEU A 12 3.61 -9.75 -0.53
CA LEU A 12 2.99 -10.67 0.40
C LEU A 12 2.80 -12.02 -0.30
N PRO A 13 3.49 -13.10 0.15
CA PRO A 13 3.38 -14.42 -0.46
C PRO A 13 1.95 -14.99 -0.41
N PRO A 14 1.70 -16.10 -1.14
CA PRO A 14 0.54 -16.94 -0.93
C PRO A 14 0.42 -17.39 0.53
N LYS A 15 -0.82 -17.63 0.99
CA LYS A 15 -1.12 -17.94 2.41
C LYS A 15 -0.43 -19.23 2.87
N GLU A 16 -0.36 -20.22 2.00
CA GLU A 16 0.26 -21.52 2.20
C GLU A 16 1.78 -21.48 2.39
N GLU A 17 2.42 -20.37 1.98
CA GLU A 17 3.86 -20.15 2.21
C GLU A 17 4.14 -19.41 3.53
N LEU A 18 3.11 -19.03 4.27
CA LEU A 18 3.21 -18.24 5.49
C LEU A 18 2.90 -19.07 6.74
N PRO A 19 3.51 -18.74 7.90
CA PRO A 19 3.08 -19.30 9.18
C PRO A 19 1.58 -19.06 9.44
N GLU A 20 0.96 -19.94 10.22
CA GLU A 20 -0.43 -19.76 10.61
C GLU A 20 -0.62 -18.41 11.31
N ARG A 21 -1.60 -17.63 10.87
CA ARG A 21 -1.90 -16.29 11.43
C ARG A 21 -0.72 -15.30 11.37
N ALA A 22 0.16 -15.46 10.38
CA ALA A 22 1.26 -14.52 10.13
C ALA A 22 0.75 -13.09 9.89
N VAL A 23 -0.35 -12.95 9.13
CA VAL A 23 -1.00 -11.65 8.91
C VAL A 23 -2.08 -11.41 9.97
N ARG A 24 -2.08 -10.19 10.52
CA ARG A 24 -3.06 -9.71 11.50
C ARG A 24 -3.61 -8.37 11.05
N ARG A 25 -4.71 -7.91 11.67
CA ARG A 25 -5.16 -6.52 11.52
C ARG A 25 -4.35 -5.64 12.45
N ALA A 26 -3.68 -4.64 11.91
CA ALA A 26 -3.05 -3.59 12.71
C ALA A 26 -4.07 -2.54 13.16
N HIS A 27 -5.13 -2.34 12.37
CA HIS A 27 -6.21 -1.41 12.66
C HIS A 27 -7.57 -1.94 12.20
N GLY A 28 -8.62 -1.57 12.92
CA GLY A 28 -10.00 -2.01 12.66
C GLY A 28 -10.39 -3.30 13.37
N LYS A 29 -11.59 -3.81 13.08
CA LYS A 29 -12.17 -5.04 13.67
C LYS A 29 -12.46 -6.06 12.57
N GLY A 30 -12.48 -7.35 12.94
CA GLY A 30 -12.90 -8.45 12.06
C GLY A 30 -11.76 -9.40 11.68
N ALA A 31 -12.09 -10.41 10.87
CA ALA A 31 -11.11 -11.36 10.35
C ALA A 31 -10.21 -10.72 9.27
N VAL A 32 -9.07 -11.34 9.03
CA VAL A 32 -8.23 -11.05 7.86
C VAL A 32 -8.97 -11.57 6.62
N GLU A 33 -9.08 -10.76 5.58
CA GLU A 33 -9.77 -11.15 4.34
C GLU A 33 -8.89 -12.15 3.56
N GLU A 34 -9.46 -13.22 3.02
CA GLU A 34 -8.69 -14.24 2.28
C GLU A 34 -8.06 -13.69 0.99
N GLY A 35 -8.65 -12.65 0.40
CA GLY A 35 -8.22 -12.06 -0.87
C GLY A 35 -7.01 -11.12 -0.80
N ILE A 36 -6.27 -11.09 0.32
CA ILE A 36 -5.13 -10.16 0.49
C ILE A 36 -3.77 -10.76 0.12
N TYR A 37 -3.67 -12.09 0.10
CA TYR A 37 -2.41 -12.79 -0.14
C TYR A 37 -2.03 -12.80 -1.61
N ASN A 38 -0.75 -13.08 -1.90
CA ASN A 38 -0.23 -13.12 -3.27
C ASN A 38 -0.37 -11.75 -3.99
N HIS A 39 -0.06 -10.67 -3.26
CA HIS A 39 -0.21 -9.30 -3.73
C HIS A 39 1.00 -8.43 -3.36
N PRO A 40 1.30 -7.38 -4.13
CA PRO A 40 2.18 -6.33 -3.67
C PRO A 40 1.56 -5.60 -2.49
N VAL A 41 2.40 -5.15 -1.56
CA VAL A 41 2.00 -4.41 -0.36
C VAL A 41 2.91 -3.20 -0.19
N VAL A 42 2.38 -2.11 0.37
CA VAL A 42 3.18 -0.93 0.73
C VAL A 42 3.32 -0.82 2.23
N ILE A 43 4.55 -0.65 2.71
CA ILE A 43 4.85 -0.43 4.13
C ILE A 43 4.38 0.96 4.55
N LEU A 44 3.49 1.00 5.54
CA LEU A 44 3.00 2.23 6.16
C LEU A 44 3.83 2.60 7.39
N SER A 45 4.23 1.62 8.18
CA SER A 45 5.04 1.87 9.36
C SER A 45 5.82 0.64 9.80
N ARG A 46 6.93 0.88 10.49
CA ARG A 46 7.63 -0.11 11.32
C ARG A 46 7.64 0.41 12.76
N PRO A 47 6.68 0.01 13.62
CA PRO A 47 6.54 0.58 14.95
C PRO A 47 7.79 0.40 15.81
N ARG A 48 8.21 1.44 16.55
CA ARG A 48 9.41 1.40 17.40
C ARG A 48 9.37 0.29 18.45
N ASN A 49 8.19 0.03 19.02
CA ASN A 49 8.00 -0.95 20.09
C ASN A 49 7.82 -2.38 19.56
N ASP A 50 7.71 -2.55 18.25
CA ASP A 50 7.56 -3.84 17.60
C ASP A 50 8.37 -3.87 16.30
N LYS A 51 9.70 -3.92 16.47
CA LYS A 51 10.67 -3.75 15.39
C LYS A 51 10.61 -4.83 14.31
N ASP A 52 10.04 -5.99 14.63
CA ASP A 52 9.98 -7.13 13.73
C ASP A 52 8.70 -7.13 12.90
N PHE A 53 7.72 -6.30 13.28
CA PHE A 53 6.47 -6.14 12.55
C PHE A 53 6.43 -4.84 11.76
N VAL A 54 5.70 -4.90 10.65
CA VAL A 54 5.36 -3.74 9.83
C VAL A 54 3.86 -3.67 9.65
N HIS A 55 3.34 -2.47 9.47
CA HIS A 55 1.98 -2.24 9.03
C HIS A 55 1.97 -1.94 7.54
N PHE A 56 0.96 -2.42 6.82
CA PHE A 56 0.90 -2.27 5.37
C PHE A 56 -0.53 -2.12 4.83
N HIS A 57 -0.62 -1.53 3.64
CA HIS A 57 -1.78 -1.62 2.75
C HIS A 57 -1.49 -2.59 1.61
N VAL A 58 -2.54 -3.24 1.09
CA VAL A 58 -2.46 -4.11 -0.09
C VAL A 58 -2.56 -3.26 -1.36
N ILE A 59 -1.79 -3.61 -2.38
CA ILE A 59 -1.89 -3.07 -3.73
C ILE A 59 -2.61 -4.10 -4.61
N THR A 60 -3.61 -3.65 -5.36
CA THR A 60 -4.38 -4.51 -6.27
C THR A 60 -4.42 -3.93 -7.67
N SER A 61 -4.31 -4.80 -8.68
CA SER A 61 -4.53 -4.45 -10.08
C SER A 61 -5.94 -4.78 -10.56
N PHE A 62 -6.79 -5.33 -9.69
CA PHE A 62 -8.09 -5.92 -10.06
C PHE A 62 -8.02 -6.84 -11.29
N GLN A 63 -6.92 -7.60 -11.43
CA GLN A 63 -6.67 -8.46 -12.59
C GLN A 63 -6.69 -7.68 -13.93
N GLY A 64 -6.17 -6.45 -13.91
CA GLY A 64 -6.09 -5.56 -15.08
C GLY A 64 -7.34 -4.73 -15.32
N LYS A 65 -8.35 -4.78 -14.44
CA LYS A 65 -9.56 -3.97 -14.55
C LYS A 65 -9.39 -2.62 -13.86
N LYS A 66 -10.04 -1.60 -14.42
CA LYS A 66 -10.05 -0.24 -13.87
C LYS A 66 -11.10 -0.11 -12.78
N LEU A 67 -10.90 0.87 -11.90
CA LEU A 67 -11.78 1.11 -10.77
C LEU A 67 -13.24 1.43 -11.19
N ASN A 68 -13.43 2.08 -12.33
CA ASN A 68 -14.76 2.34 -12.91
C ASN A 68 -15.38 1.12 -13.61
N GLU A 69 -14.62 0.07 -13.89
CA GLU A 69 -15.16 -1.19 -14.40
C GLU A 69 -15.63 -2.07 -13.24
N ILE A 70 -14.84 -2.12 -12.15
CA ILE A 70 -15.20 -2.83 -10.92
C ILE A 70 -16.37 -2.14 -10.19
N TYR A 71 -16.34 -0.81 -10.10
CA TYR A 71 -17.35 -0.04 -9.41
C TYR A 71 -17.96 1.05 -10.31
N GLY A 72 -18.57 0.68 -11.44
CA GLY A 72 -19.00 1.63 -12.47
C GLY A 72 -20.31 2.38 -12.25
N LYS A 73 -21.16 1.97 -11.30
CA LYS A 73 -22.46 2.64 -11.13
C LYS A 73 -22.30 4.00 -10.46
N ALA A 74 -23.09 4.97 -10.91
CA ALA A 74 -23.16 6.32 -10.35
C ALA A 74 -24.13 6.38 -9.15
N ASN A 75 -23.87 5.56 -8.12
CA ASN A 75 -24.62 5.58 -6.87
C ASN A 75 -23.67 5.63 -5.66
N GLU A 76 -24.23 5.91 -4.50
CA GLU A 76 -23.47 6.11 -3.26
C GLU A 76 -22.67 4.86 -2.85
N PHE A 77 -23.24 3.66 -3.02
CA PHE A 77 -22.55 2.41 -2.70
C PHE A 77 -21.25 2.25 -3.51
N HIS A 78 -21.32 2.44 -4.82
CA HIS A 78 -20.14 2.34 -5.68
C HIS A 78 -19.16 3.49 -5.43
N ALA A 79 -19.64 4.72 -5.26
CA ALA A 79 -18.78 5.86 -4.91
C ALA A 79 -18.03 5.65 -3.58
N SER A 80 -18.72 5.12 -2.58
CA SER A 80 -18.13 4.75 -1.29
C SER A 80 -17.05 3.69 -1.46
N ARG A 81 -17.31 2.62 -2.24
CA ARG A 81 -16.31 1.57 -2.52
C ARG A 81 -15.08 2.11 -3.24
N ARG A 82 -15.25 2.96 -4.26
CA ARG A 82 -14.14 3.58 -4.98
C ARG A 82 -13.27 4.43 -4.06
N SER A 83 -13.88 5.11 -3.09
CA SER A 83 -13.18 6.08 -2.25
C SER A 83 -12.02 5.52 -1.40
N TRP A 84 -11.95 4.20 -1.26
CA TRP A 84 -10.90 3.45 -0.58
C TRP A 84 -9.67 3.16 -1.44
N TYR A 85 -9.69 3.48 -2.73
CA TYR A 85 -8.61 3.15 -3.65
C TYR A 85 -7.92 4.41 -4.14
N LEU A 86 -6.58 4.43 -4.09
CA LEU A 86 -5.77 5.47 -4.73
C LEU A 86 -5.01 4.87 -5.91
N PRO A 87 -5.11 5.44 -7.13
CA PRO A 87 -4.37 4.95 -8.28
C PRO A 87 -2.87 5.22 -8.14
N ILE A 88 -2.06 4.28 -8.64
CA ILE A 88 -0.60 4.42 -8.74
C ILE A 88 -0.26 4.67 -10.21
N THR A 89 0.45 5.74 -10.52
CA THR A 89 0.91 6.06 -11.88
C THR A 89 1.65 4.85 -12.49
N PRO A 90 1.34 4.43 -13.75
CA PRO A 90 0.60 5.15 -14.79
C PRO A 90 -0.92 4.94 -14.83
N THR A 91 -1.51 4.29 -13.82
CA THR A 91 -2.96 4.07 -13.76
C THR A 91 -3.75 5.36 -13.99
N PRO A 92 -4.83 5.35 -14.79
CA PRO A 92 -5.66 6.53 -15.00
C PRO A 92 -6.14 7.15 -13.69
N ALA A 93 -6.40 8.46 -13.73
CA ALA A 93 -6.90 9.20 -12.58
C ALA A 93 -8.17 8.58 -12.01
N HIS A 94 -8.34 8.71 -10.69
CA HIS A 94 -9.50 8.18 -9.99
C HIS A 94 -10.79 8.74 -10.64
N PRO A 95 -11.82 7.91 -10.90
CA PRO A 95 -13.01 8.32 -11.63
C PRO A 95 -13.77 9.47 -10.96
N ASP A 96 -13.71 9.57 -9.63
CA ASP A 96 -14.34 10.66 -8.88
C ASP A 96 -13.47 11.93 -8.80
N ALA A 97 -12.30 11.98 -9.44
CA ALA A 97 -11.37 13.13 -9.44
C ALA A 97 -11.72 14.19 -10.51
N SER A 98 -13.00 14.54 -10.63
CA SER A 98 -13.52 15.42 -11.71
C SER A 98 -13.25 16.92 -11.51
N SER A 99 -12.92 17.36 -10.29
CA SER A 99 -12.65 18.77 -9.96
C SER A 99 -11.29 18.94 -9.27
N LYS A 100 -10.77 20.18 -9.21
CA LYS A 100 -9.51 20.47 -8.48
C LYS A 100 -9.56 19.99 -7.02
N LYS A 101 -10.69 20.17 -6.34
CA LYS A 101 -10.90 19.70 -4.96
C LYS A 101 -10.90 18.17 -4.90
N ALA A 102 -11.56 17.51 -5.85
CA ALA A 102 -11.63 16.05 -5.89
C ALA A 102 -10.28 15.41 -6.25
N LYS A 103 -9.47 16.01 -7.14
CA LYS A 103 -8.10 15.57 -7.44
C LYS A 103 -7.19 15.59 -6.21
N LYS A 104 -7.35 16.57 -5.31
CA LYS A 104 -6.65 16.59 -4.02
C LYS A 104 -7.10 15.46 -3.09
N ARG A 105 -8.38 15.07 -3.14
CA ARG A 105 -8.96 13.99 -2.34
C ARG A 105 -8.61 12.59 -2.87
N PHE A 106 -8.38 12.48 -4.17
CA PHE A 106 -8.03 11.23 -4.86
C PHE A 106 -6.80 11.44 -5.74
N PRO A 107 -5.62 11.66 -5.12
CA PRO A 107 -4.39 11.85 -5.86
C PRO A 107 -3.97 10.54 -6.57
N ASN A 108 -3.29 10.69 -7.70
CA ASN A 108 -2.44 9.63 -8.24
C ASN A 108 -1.13 9.61 -7.45
N LEU A 109 -0.73 8.42 -7.05
CA LEU A 109 0.51 8.19 -6.31
C LEU A 109 1.63 7.84 -7.29
N GLU A 110 2.82 8.34 -7.01
CA GLU A 110 4.01 8.18 -7.85
C GLU A 110 5.08 7.39 -7.10
N LEU A 111 5.71 6.47 -7.83
CA LEU A 111 6.89 5.77 -7.34
C LEU A 111 8.13 6.62 -7.58
N ALA A 112 9.09 6.53 -6.67
CA ALA A 112 10.38 7.16 -6.81
C ALA A 112 11.13 6.63 -8.04
N ASN A 113 12.09 7.43 -8.55
CA ASN A 113 12.98 7.05 -9.65
C ASN A 113 12.24 6.57 -10.91
N GLU A 114 11.05 7.13 -11.18
CA GLU A 114 10.21 6.78 -12.33
C GLU A 114 9.83 5.30 -12.42
N ALA A 115 9.94 4.56 -11.31
CA ALA A 115 9.58 3.15 -11.26
C ALA A 115 8.10 2.93 -11.61
N ARG A 116 7.78 1.77 -12.20
CA ARG A 116 6.41 1.43 -12.61
C ARG A 116 6.07 0.01 -12.22
N LEU A 117 4.85 -0.16 -11.70
CA LEU A 117 4.29 -1.50 -11.52
C LEU A 117 3.87 -2.08 -12.87
N ARG A 118 3.84 -3.40 -12.95
CA ARG A 118 3.50 -4.14 -14.17
C ARG A 118 2.12 -3.79 -14.74
N TRP A 119 1.16 -3.50 -13.87
CA TRP A 119 -0.24 -3.28 -14.23
C TRP A 119 -0.77 -1.97 -13.64
N ASP A 120 -1.86 -1.48 -14.21
CA ASP A 120 -2.72 -0.48 -13.58
C ASP A 120 -3.11 -0.98 -12.18
N SER A 121 -2.66 -0.25 -11.16
CA SER A 121 -2.66 -0.70 -9.78
C SER A 121 -3.16 0.40 -8.85
N TYR A 122 -3.79 -0.03 -7.76
CA TYR A 122 -4.38 0.82 -6.76
C TYR A 122 -3.93 0.39 -5.38
N VAL A 123 -3.60 1.35 -4.51
CA VAL A 123 -3.48 1.08 -3.07
C VAL A 123 -4.89 0.95 -2.49
N ASN A 124 -5.17 -0.18 -1.84
CA ASN A 124 -6.39 -0.38 -1.08
C ASN A 124 -6.22 0.12 0.36
N LEU A 125 -6.88 1.23 0.69
CA LEU A 125 -6.79 1.89 1.99
C LEU A 125 -7.80 1.37 3.01
N ARG A 126 -8.66 0.42 2.64
CA ARG A 126 -9.77 -0.04 3.48
C ARG A 126 -9.31 -0.64 4.79
N ASP A 127 -8.26 -1.44 4.73
CA ASP A 127 -7.79 -2.24 5.83
C ASP A 127 -6.28 -2.06 5.99
N ILE A 128 -5.82 -2.09 7.24
CA ILE A 128 -4.40 -2.01 7.59
C ILE A 128 -4.03 -3.29 8.30
N TYR A 129 -3.06 -3.99 7.72
CA TYR A 129 -2.60 -5.26 8.20
C TYR A 129 -1.23 -5.12 8.86
N SER A 130 -0.88 -6.08 9.70
CA SER A 130 0.46 -6.26 10.23
C SER A 130 0.99 -7.66 9.94
N ILE A 131 2.30 -7.75 9.75
CA ILE A 131 3.03 -9.00 9.54
C ILE A 131 4.47 -8.80 10.01
N GLU A 132 5.14 -9.90 10.40
CA GLU A 132 6.58 -9.90 10.57
C GLU A 132 7.26 -9.59 9.22
N TRP A 133 8.18 -8.61 9.17
CA TRP A 133 8.76 -8.15 7.91
C TRP A 133 9.55 -9.24 7.19
N SER A 134 10.09 -10.22 7.93
CA SER A 134 10.85 -11.37 7.42
C SER A 134 10.00 -12.29 6.54
N CYS A 135 8.66 -12.26 6.69
CA CYS A 135 7.72 -13.02 5.88
C CYS A 135 7.42 -12.38 4.51
N LEU A 136 7.83 -11.13 4.31
CA LEU A 136 7.64 -10.43 3.03
C LEU A 136 8.82 -10.70 2.10
N LYS A 137 8.54 -10.75 0.80
CA LYS A 137 9.56 -10.91 -0.24
C LYS A 137 9.78 -9.58 -0.96
N SER A 138 10.94 -9.44 -1.61
CA SER A 138 11.16 -8.30 -2.50
C SER A 138 10.15 -8.33 -3.65
N TYR A 139 9.52 -7.20 -3.93
CA TYR A 139 8.67 -7.06 -5.11
C TYR A 139 9.55 -6.99 -6.36
N GLY A 140 9.18 -7.74 -7.40
CA GLY A 140 9.84 -7.71 -8.70
C GLY A 140 8.82 -7.46 -9.81
N ASN A 141 9.21 -6.65 -10.79
CA ASN A 141 8.48 -6.48 -12.04
C ASN A 141 9.25 -7.20 -13.17
N PRO A 142 8.68 -8.24 -13.79
CA PRO A 142 9.32 -8.93 -14.92
C PRO A 142 9.69 -8.02 -16.10
N ASP A 143 8.95 -6.92 -16.29
CA ASP A 143 9.17 -5.99 -17.39
C ASP A 143 10.39 -5.07 -17.13
N THR A 144 10.78 -4.92 -15.87
CA THR A 144 11.94 -4.13 -15.41
C THR A 144 12.75 -4.91 -14.37
N PRO A 145 13.39 -6.03 -14.74
CA PRO A 145 13.97 -6.98 -13.80
C PRO A 145 15.21 -6.44 -13.05
N GLN A 146 15.85 -5.38 -13.56
CA GLN A 146 16.97 -4.71 -12.89
C GLN A 146 16.52 -3.70 -11.84
N ASN A 147 15.24 -3.29 -11.85
CA ASN A 147 14.71 -2.39 -10.85
C ASN A 147 14.19 -3.20 -9.65
N LEU A 148 14.80 -2.99 -8.49
CA LEU A 148 14.42 -3.59 -7.22
C LEU A 148 13.97 -2.54 -6.19
N ASP A 149 14.06 -1.24 -6.52
CA ASP A 149 13.66 -0.15 -5.64
C ASP A 149 12.28 0.38 -5.99
N TYR A 150 11.25 -0.39 -5.62
CA TYR A 150 9.87 0.07 -5.68
C TYR A 150 9.49 0.72 -4.36
N ARG A 151 9.42 2.04 -4.35
CA ARG A 151 8.92 2.81 -3.21
C ARG A 151 8.16 4.03 -3.69
N PHE A 152 7.17 4.48 -2.93
CA PHE A 152 6.55 5.76 -3.19
C PHE A 152 7.54 6.89 -2.99
N ASP A 153 7.40 7.94 -3.79
CA ASP A 153 8.07 9.20 -3.50
C ASP A 153 7.54 9.83 -2.20
N ARG A 154 8.25 10.85 -1.72
CA ARG A 154 7.90 11.51 -0.46
C ARG A 154 6.51 12.12 -0.47
N GLU A 155 6.11 12.77 -1.57
CA GLU A 155 4.82 13.46 -1.64
C GLU A 155 3.64 12.48 -1.66
N SER A 156 3.76 11.42 -2.44
CA SER A 156 2.79 10.34 -2.56
C SER A 156 2.64 9.60 -1.25
N MET A 157 3.75 9.37 -0.53
CA MET A 157 3.70 8.79 0.81
C MET A 157 2.90 9.70 1.77
N ILE A 158 3.18 11.01 1.80
CA ILE A 158 2.44 11.97 2.63
C ILE A 158 0.95 11.97 2.30
N ARG A 159 0.61 12.02 1.00
CA ARG A 159 -0.78 12.02 0.52
C ARG A 159 -1.51 10.74 0.89
N MET A 160 -0.85 9.59 0.73
CA MET A 160 -1.39 8.29 1.12
C MET A 160 -1.65 8.22 2.62
N LEU A 161 -0.68 8.58 3.46
CA LEU A 161 -0.85 8.59 4.92
C LEU A 161 -1.96 9.53 5.38
N ALA A 162 -2.03 10.74 4.82
CA ALA A 162 -3.08 11.70 5.14
C ALA A 162 -4.48 11.14 4.80
N LYS A 163 -4.58 10.45 3.65
CA LYS A 163 -5.82 9.79 3.24
C LYS A 163 -6.17 8.62 4.16
N THR A 164 -5.20 7.76 4.49
CA THR A 164 -5.37 6.64 5.43
C THR A 164 -5.87 7.15 6.78
N LYS A 165 -5.23 8.17 7.36
CA LYS A 165 -5.67 8.82 8.61
C LYS A 165 -7.11 9.33 8.52
N THR A 166 -7.46 9.99 7.42
CA THR A 166 -8.82 10.52 7.21
C THR A 166 -9.88 9.41 7.15
N LEU A 167 -9.55 8.27 6.53
CA LEU A 167 -10.52 7.20 6.30
C LEU A 167 -10.62 6.20 7.45
N THR A 168 -9.51 5.97 8.16
CA THR A 168 -9.39 4.88 9.14
C THR A 168 -9.08 5.36 10.55
N THR A 169 -8.72 6.64 10.75
CA THR A 169 -8.15 7.18 12.00
C THR A 169 -6.81 6.56 12.42
N TYR A 170 -6.23 5.67 11.61
CA TYR A 170 -4.90 5.15 11.84
C TYR A 170 -3.83 6.24 11.69
N GLU A 171 -2.87 6.24 12.62
CA GLU A 171 -1.67 7.06 12.57
C GLU A 171 -0.45 6.15 12.73
N ALA A 172 0.58 6.42 11.94
CA ALA A 172 1.84 5.72 12.09
C ALA A 172 2.55 6.23 13.34
N ASP A 173 2.83 5.34 14.30
CA ASP A 173 3.58 5.65 15.50
C ASP A 173 5.04 6.06 15.19
N SER A 174 5.82 6.35 16.24
CA SER A 174 7.27 6.50 16.12
C SER A 174 7.86 5.31 15.37
N GLN A 175 8.57 5.60 14.27
CA GLN A 175 9.20 4.57 13.43
C GLN A 175 10.44 4.01 14.12
N TYR A 176 10.69 2.72 13.94
CA TYR A 176 11.96 2.11 14.30
C TYR A 176 13.08 2.78 13.51
N GLN A 177 14.09 3.28 14.22
CA GLN A 177 15.31 3.83 13.65
C GLN A 177 16.41 2.80 13.84
N VAL A 178 17.05 2.39 12.75
CA VAL A 178 18.32 1.65 12.84
C VAL A 178 19.34 2.60 13.46
N PRO A 179 20.03 2.22 14.55
CA PRO A 179 21.09 3.05 15.12
C PRO A 179 22.11 3.36 14.01
N VAL A 180 22.31 4.64 13.72
CA VAL A 180 23.42 5.05 12.85
C VAL A 180 24.67 4.73 13.64
N ALA A 181 25.46 3.74 13.18
CA ALA A 181 26.76 3.48 13.75
C ALA A 181 27.58 4.77 13.60
N THR A 182 27.83 5.45 14.71
CA THR A 182 28.78 6.54 14.77
C THR A 182 30.14 5.93 14.43
N SER A 183 30.60 6.13 13.19
CA SER A 183 31.99 5.90 12.85
C SER A 183 32.83 6.85 13.70
N VAL A 184 33.51 6.30 14.70
CA VAL A 184 34.61 6.94 15.43
C VAL A 184 35.87 6.87 14.60
#